data_AF-A0A9E3YD91-F1
#
_entry.id   AF-A0A9E3YD91-F1
#
_cell.length_a   1.000
_cell.length_b   1.000
_cell.length_c   1.000
_cell.angle_alpha   90.00
_cell.angle_beta   90.00
_cell.angle_gamma   90.00
#
_symmetry.space_group_name_H-M   'P 1'
#
loop_
_entity.id
_entity.type
_entity.pdbx_description
1 polymer ?
#
loop_
_entity_poly.entity_id
_entity_poly.type
_entity_poly.pdbx_seq_one_letter_code
_entity_poly.pdbx_strand_id
1 'polypeptide(L)'
;LAMVGLRNSFHIGRIGHWGEMCADAGLVSLHFVNVVGHRGLVAPYGAREALFGTNPVCIAVPAGPGTGPDQRIVLDMATSIIALGKARVANLAGNRVPTDSVVGPDGELTDDPATMFRDPPGALVAMGDHKGSGLALMCELLGAALIGGPTTTSSRLDGSVINNMLTLAIDPGSTSDESALRALADDLTDAVRRSATRSGVSSVLMPGDPERAARIARAAAVPLDEGTVAQLASAASAAGADSALEFLAP
;
A
#
# COMPACT_ATOMS: atom_id res chain seq x y z
N LEU A 1 -8.93 -23.42 2.68
CA LEU A 1 -9.35 -22.00 2.71
C LEU A 1 -9.60 -21.57 4.15
N ALA A 2 -9.01 -20.46 4.58
CA ALA A 2 -9.26 -19.82 5.86
C ALA A 2 -9.57 -18.33 5.67
N MET A 3 -10.33 -17.75 6.59
CA MET A 3 -10.68 -16.32 6.62
C MET A 3 -10.39 -15.76 8.01
N VAL A 4 -9.67 -14.65 8.07
CA VAL A 4 -9.31 -13.97 9.33
C VAL A 4 -9.75 -12.51 9.25
N GLY A 5 -10.51 -12.07 10.25
CA GLY A 5 -10.89 -10.66 10.42
C GLY A 5 -10.13 -10.03 11.58
N LEU A 6 -9.32 -9.01 11.28
CA LEU A 6 -8.66 -8.15 12.25
C LEU A 6 -9.41 -6.82 12.35
N ARG A 7 -9.77 -6.40 13.56
CA ARG A 7 -10.51 -5.16 13.78
C ARG A 7 -9.87 -4.29 14.83
N ASN A 8 -10.09 -2.98 14.69
CA ASN A 8 -9.68 -1.97 15.67
C ASN A 8 -8.19 -2.08 16.03
N SER A 9 -7.35 -2.36 15.03
CA SER A 9 -5.90 -2.36 15.20
C SER A 9 -5.39 -0.96 14.98
N PHE A 10 -4.37 -0.55 15.73
CA PHE A 10 -3.55 0.58 15.31
C PHE A 10 -2.91 0.28 13.94
N HIS A 11 -2.32 1.30 13.31
CA HIS A 11 -1.77 1.22 11.97
C HIS A 11 -0.91 -0.04 11.74
N ILE A 12 -1.28 -0.85 10.74
CA ILE A 12 -0.67 -2.17 10.47
C ILE A 12 0.47 -2.13 9.44
N GLY A 13 0.93 -0.94 9.07
CA GLY A 13 2.11 -0.75 8.23
C GLY A 13 1.92 -1.18 6.78
N ARG A 14 2.97 -1.77 6.19
CA ARG A 14 2.96 -2.27 4.81
C ARG A 14 2.20 -3.59 4.74
N ILE A 15 1.10 -3.63 4.01
CA ILE A 15 0.24 -4.83 3.93
C ILE A 15 0.96 -5.99 3.24
N GLY A 16 1.84 -5.68 2.29
CA GLY A 16 2.72 -6.65 1.64
C GLY A 16 3.52 -7.50 2.63
N HIS A 17 3.81 -7.03 3.85
CA HIS A 17 4.45 -7.87 4.87
C HIS A 17 3.60 -9.08 5.27
N TRP A 18 2.30 -8.88 5.48
CA TRP A 18 1.36 -9.96 5.81
C TRP A 18 1.14 -10.89 4.62
N GLY A 19 1.12 -10.35 3.40
CA GLY A 19 1.08 -11.14 2.17
C GLY A 19 2.33 -12.01 1.99
N GLU A 20 3.52 -11.46 2.22
CA GLU A 20 4.79 -12.19 2.19
C GLU A 20 4.80 -13.34 3.22
N MET A 21 4.32 -13.12 4.45
CA MET A 21 4.21 -14.18 5.46
C MET A 21 3.33 -15.35 4.99
N CYS A 22 2.18 -15.07 4.35
CA CYS A 22 1.33 -16.11 3.78
C CYS A 22 2.03 -16.85 2.63
N ALA A 23 2.67 -16.12 1.71
CA ALA A 23 3.38 -16.70 0.58
C ALA A 23 4.56 -17.58 1.02
N ASP A 24 5.30 -17.17 2.06
CA ASP A 24 6.41 -17.94 2.64
C ASP A 24 5.92 -19.22 3.34
N ALA A 25 4.68 -19.22 3.82
CA ALA A 25 3.99 -20.42 4.31
C ALA A 25 3.34 -21.27 3.19
N GLY A 26 3.58 -20.94 1.91
CA GLY A 26 3.03 -21.66 0.76
C GLY A 26 1.57 -21.35 0.44
N LEU A 27 1.00 -20.29 1.02
CA LEU A 27 -0.41 -19.91 0.86
C LEU A 27 -0.56 -18.74 -0.11
N VAL A 28 -1.59 -18.81 -0.96
CA VAL A 28 -2.10 -17.63 -1.66
C VAL A 28 -2.90 -16.80 -0.65
N SER A 29 -2.75 -15.48 -0.67
CA SER A 29 -3.50 -14.61 0.23
C SER A 29 -4.03 -13.34 -0.44
N LEU A 30 -5.21 -12.91 0.00
CA LEU A 30 -5.85 -11.65 -0.36
C LEU A 30 -6.15 -10.89 0.91
N HIS A 31 -5.82 -9.59 0.93
CA HIS A 31 -5.99 -8.70 2.06
C HIS A 31 -6.73 -7.44 1.62
N PHE A 32 -7.83 -7.13 2.28
CA PHE A 32 -8.61 -5.91 2.07
C PHE A 32 -8.59 -5.09 3.36
N VAL A 33 -8.15 -3.83 3.26
CA VAL A 33 -7.87 -3.00 4.43
C VAL A 33 -8.56 -1.66 4.30
N ASN A 34 -9.25 -1.19 5.33
CA ASN A 34 -9.67 0.20 5.43
C ASN A 34 -8.82 0.99 6.42
N VAL A 35 -8.83 2.32 6.28
CA VAL A 35 -8.15 3.24 7.20
C VAL A 35 -9.17 4.22 7.75
N VAL A 36 -9.30 4.28 9.08
CA VAL A 36 -10.25 5.15 9.78
C VAL A 36 -9.58 5.81 11.00
N GLY A 37 -10.32 6.64 11.74
CA GLY A 37 -9.82 7.38 12.91
C GLY A 37 -9.46 8.85 12.62
N HIS A 38 -9.29 9.18 11.34
CA HIS A 38 -9.02 10.53 10.84
C HIS A 38 -9.93 10.89 9.66
N ARG A 39 -9.91 12.16 9.24
CA ARG A 39 -10.68 12.61 8.06
C ARG A 39 -10.35 11.77 6.82
N GLY A 40 -11.31 11.63 5.91
CA GLY A 40 -11.07 11.01 4.61
C GLY A 40 -9.86 11.63 3.89
N LEU A 41 -9.18 10.81 3.10
CA LEU A 41 -8.02 11.21 2.31
C LEU A 41 -8.25 11.07 0.81
N VAL A 42 -9.11 10.15 0.38
CA VAL A 42 -9.37 9.84 -1.03
C VAL A 42 -10.82 10.19 -1.38
N ALA A 43 -11.00 10.92 -2.48
CA ALA A 43 -12.32 11.25 -3.00
C ALA A 43 -12.90 10.04 -3.78
N PRO A 44 -14.17 9.67 -3.53
CA PRO A 44 -14.89 8.79 -4.45
C PRO A 44 -14.93 9.37 -5.85
N TYR A 45 -14.97 8.53 -6.88
CA TYR A 45 -15.01 9.00 -8.26
C TYR A 45 -16.18 9.96 -8.51
N GLY A 46 -15.88 11.12 -9.11
CA GLY A 46 -16.84 12.20 -9.36
C GLY A 46 -17.06 13.15 -8.17
N ALA A 47 -16.47 12.89 -7.01
CA ALA A 47 -16.48 13.80 -5.87
C ALA A 47 -15.16 14.58 -5.77
N ARG A 48 -15.22 15.74 -5.10
CA ARG A 48 -14.02 16.48 -4.65
C ARG A 48 -13.71 16.29 -3.17
N GLU A 49 -14.73 15.90 -2.40
CA GLU A 49 -14.62 15.71 -0.95
C GLU A 49 -14.03 14.33 -0.65
N ALA A 50 -13.04 14.30 0.24
CA ALA A 50 -12.42 13.07 0.67
C ALA A 50 -13.36 12.27 1.58
N LEU A 51 -13.57 10.99 1.26
CA LEU A 51 -14.42 10.09 2.06
C LEU A 51 -13.65 8.88 2.59
N PHE A 52 -12.83 8.25 1.76
CA PHE A 52 -12.14 7.01 2.13
C PHE A 52 -10.73 7.29 2.67
N GLY A 53 -10.20 6.34 3.43
CA GLY A 53 -8.75 6.20 3.56
C GLY A 53 -8.09 5.80 2.23
N THR A 54 -6.77 5.61 2.23
CA THR A 54 -6.05 5.07 1.05
C THR A 54 -6.31 3.58 0.80
N ASN A 55 -7.02 2.92 1.73
CA ASN A 55 -7.65 1.61 1.64
C ASN A 55 -6.89 0.57 0.79
N PRO A 56 -5.75 0.06 1.27
CA PRO A 56 -4.90 -0.80 0.46
C PRO A 56 -5.48 -2.19 0.22
N VAL A 57 -5.08 -2.78 -0.91
CA VAL A 57 -5.29 -4.18 -1.26
C VAL A 57 -3.93 -4.84 -1.42
N CYS A 58 -3.78 -6.03 -0.83
CA CYS A 58 -2.63 -6.87 -1.06
C CYS A 58 -3.04 -8.25 -1.55
N ILE A 59 -2.36 -8.75 -2.58
CA ILE A 59 -2.50 -10.11 -3.10
C ILE A 59 -1.10 -10.71 -3.18
N ALA A 60 -0.92 -11.88 -2.55
CA ALA A 60 0.35 -12.58 -2.57
C ALA A 60 0.18 -14.01 -3.06
N VAL A 61 1.10 -14.44 -3.91
CA VAL A 61 1.17 -15.81 -4.46
C VAL A 61 2.56 -16.37 -4.18
N PRO A 62 2.67 -17.60 -3.63
CA PRO A 62 3.95 -18.23 -3.35
C PRO A 62 4.77 -18.44 -4.63
N ALA A 63 6.09 -18.48 -4.48
CA ALA A 63 7.01 -18.79 -5.59
C ALA A 63 6.83 -20.23 -6.10
N GLY A 64 7.11 -20.52 -7.37
CA GLY A 64 7.02 -21.89 -7.94
C GLY A 64 8.06 -22.88 -7.38
N PRO A 65 7.89 -24.21 -7.57
CA PRO A 65 8.82 -25.22 -7.08
C PRO A 65 10.18 -25.01 -7.73
N GLY A 66 11.24 -25.03 -6.93
CA GLY A 66 12.59 -24.82 -7.44
C GLY A 66 12.96 -23.35 -7.67
N THR A 67 12.05 -22.40 -7.43
CA THR A 67 12.36 -20.97 -7.34
C THR A 67 12.52 -20.56 -5.86
N GLY A 68 13.43 -19.62 -5.57
CA GLY A 68 13.65 -19.15 -4.21
C GLY A 68 12.46 -18.35 -3.66
N PRO A 69 12.32 -18.21 -2.33
CA PRO A 69 11.21 -17.48 -1.70
C PRO A 69 11.10 -16.03 -2.19
N ASP A 70 12.21 -15.44 -2.64
CA ASP A 70 12.21 -14.11 -3.25
C ASP A 70 11.38 -14.02 -4.53
N GLN A 71 11.10 -15.11 -5.25
CA GLN A 71 10.32 -15.06 -6.50
C GLN A 71 8.80 -15.02 -6.29
N ARG A 72 8.31 -14.94 -5.05
CA ARG A 72 6.89 -14.73 -4.74
C ARG A 72 6.33 -13.48 -5.43
N ILE A 73 5.09 -13.53 -5.89
CA ILE A 73 4.42 -12.37 -6.49
C ILE A 73 3.67 -11.65 -5.37
N VAL A 74 3.91 -10.35 -5.20
CA VAL A 74 3.21 -9.55 -4.19
C VAL A 74 2.74 -8.26 -4.83
N LEU A 75 1.44 -8.16 -5.07
CA LEU A 75 0.77 -6.91 -5.37
C LEU A 75 0.39 -6.25 -4.05
N ASP A 76 0.97 -5.11 -3.72
CA ASP A 76 0.64 -4.32 -2.52
C ASP A 76 0.48 -2.85 -2.93
N MET A 77 -0.75 -2.35 -2.87
CA MET A 77 -1.09 -1.03 -3.39
C MET A 77 -2.19 -0.35 -2.59
N ALA A 78 -2.08 0.96 -2.43
CA ALA A 78 -3.22 1.81 -2.09
C ALA A 78 -4.20 1.85 -3.26
N THR A 79 -5.47 2.19 -2.99
CA THR A 79 -6.49 2.41 -4.03
C THR A 79 -6.48 3.83 -4.62
N SER A 80 -5.58 4.68 -4.16
CA SER A 80 -5.30 6.02 -4.70
C SER A 80 -4.10 6.03 -5.64
N ILE A 81 -4.02 7.00 -6.56
CA ILE A 81 -2.89 7.14 -7.51
C ILE A 81 -1.55 7.28 -6.77
N ILE A 82 -1.55 8.04 -5.68
CA ILE A 82 -0.41 8.19 -4.77
C ILE A 82 -0.84 7.97 -3.32
N ALA A 83 0.11 7.60 -2.47
CA ALA A 83 -0.10 7.59 -1.02
C ALA A 83 0.04 9.01 -0.44
N LEU A 84 -0.63 9.29 0.70
CA LEU A 84 -0.49 10.57 1.40
C LEU A 84 0.97 10.88 1.76
N GLY A 85 1.76 9.86 2.12
CA GLY A 85 3.19 10.01 2.38
C GLY A 85 3.97 10.52 1.16
N LYS A 86 3.64 10.06 -0.06
CA LYS A 86 4.27 10.57 -1.30
C LYS A 86 3.93 12.03 -1.54
N ALA A 87 2.66 12.43 -1.32
CA ALA A 87 2.28 13.84 -1.39
C ALA A 87 3.03 14.69 -0.36
N ARG A 88 3.19 14.18 0.88
CA ARG A 88 3.93 14.89 1.93
C ARG A 88 5.39 15.10 1.57
N VAL A 89 6.09 14.05 1.12
CA VAL A 89 7.49 14.13 0.70
C VAL A 89 7.66 15.10 -0.48
N ALA A 90 6.78 15.02 -1.49
CA ALA A 90 6.82 15.94 -2.63
C ALA A 90 6.60 17.40 -2.20
N ASN A 91 5.62 17.67 -1.32
CA ASN A 91 5.35 19.01 -0.79
C ASN A 91 6.54 19.58 -0.02
N LEU A 92 7.17 18.78 0.86
CA LEU A 92 8.35 19.21 1.62
C LEU A 92 9.54 19.49 0.71
N ALA A 93 9.68 18.74 -0.38
CA ALA A 93 10.74 18.91 -1.37
C ALA A 93 10.44 19.99 -2.44
N GLY A 94 9.25 20.62 -2.41
CA GLY A 94 8.82 21.55 -3.45
C GLY A 94 8.61 20.91 -4.83
N ASN A 95 8.44 19.59 -4.88
CA ASN A 95 8.26 18.81 -6.10
C ASN A 95 6.78 18.60 -6.42
N ARG A 96 6.45 18.41 -7.70
CA ARG A 96 5.11 18.01 -8.14
C ARG A 96 4.87 16.51 -7.92
N VAL A 97 3.61 16.14 -7.70
CA VAL A 97 3.16 14.73 -7.76
C VAL A 97 2.74 14.39 -9.20
N PRO A 98 2.43 13.13 -9.55
CA PRO A 98 1.91 12.84 -10.89
C PRO A 98 0.67 13.67 -11.18
N THR A 99 0.51 14.07 -12.44
CA THR A 99 -0.65 14.83 -12.92
C THR A 99 -1.96 14.17 -12.48
N ASP A 100 -2.93 14.99 -12.11
CA ASP A 100 -4.29 14.60 -11.71
C ASP A 100 -4.36 13.64 -10.51
N SER A 101 -3.31 13.61 -9.67
CA SER A 101 -3.30 12.75 -8.46
C SER A 101 -4.05 13.35 -7.28
N VAL A 102 -4.41 14.63 -7.34
CA VAL A 102 -5.06 15.39 -6.28
C VAL A 102 -6.23 16.17 -6.88
N VAL A 103 -7.33 16.27 -6.14
CA VAL A 103 -8.46 17.16 -6.44
C VAL A 103 -8.51 18.29 -5.40
N GLY A 104 -8.63 19.51 -5.89
CA GLY A 104 -8.70 20.71 -5.07
C GLY A 104 -10.07 20.94 -4.43
N PRO A 105 -10.18 21.87 -3.45
CA PRO A 105 -11.45 22.24 -2.84
C PRO A 105 -12.48 22.85 -3.83
N ASP A 106 -12.00 23.38 -4.95
CA ASP A 106 -12.78 23.87 -6.10
C ASP A 106 -13.31 22.73 -7.00
N GLY A 107 -12.76 21.52 -6.85
CA GLY A 107 -13.08 20.35 -7.65
C GLY A 107 -12.18 20.14 -8.87
N GLU A 108 -11.17 20.99 -9.06
CA GLU A 108 -10.23 20.87 -10.17
C GLU A 108 -9.10 19.88 -9.85
N LEU A 109 -8.68 19.11 -10.86
CA LEU A 109 -7.56 18.19 -10.73
C LEU A 109 -6.23 18.95 -10.77
N THR A 110 -5.25 18.48 -9.99
CA THR A 110 -3.96 19.14 -9.86
C THR A 110 -2.81 18.17 -9.55
N ASP A 111 -1.60 18.63 -9.82
CA ASP A 111 -0.33 17.99 -9.48
C ASP A 111 0.40 18.70 -8.31
N ASP A 112 -0.22 19.72 -7.71
CA ASP A 112 0.29 20.45 -6.56
C ASP A 112 0.00 19.66 -5.26
N PRO A 113 1.00 19.01 -4.64
CA PRO A 113 0.76 18.29 -3.39
C PRO A 113 0.41 19.19 -2.21
N ALA A 114 0.72 20.49 -2.27
CA ALA A 114 0.38 21.43 -1.20
C ALA A 114 -1.13 21.48 -0.94
N THR A 115 -1.93 21.23 -1.98
CA THR A 115 -3.40 21.17 -1.92
C THR A 115 -3.91 20.18 -0.86
N MET A 116 -3.18 19.09 -0.58
CA MET A 116 -3.55 18.12 0.47
C MET A 116 -3.43 18.67 1.90
N PHE A 117 -2.63 19.74 2.08
CA PHE A 117 -2.20 20.26 3.38
C PHE A 117 -2.66 21.71 3.65
N ARG A 118 -3.41 22.32 2.74
CA ARG A 118 -4.05 23.64 2.92
C ARG A 118 -5.37 23.51 3.71
N ASP A 119 -5.95 24.66 4.06
CA ASP A 119 -7.29 24.76 4.64
C ASP A 119 -8.19 25.62 3.74
N PRO A 120 -9.29 25.10 3.18
CA PRO A 120 -9.72 23.70 3.25
C PRO A 120 -8.77 22.76 2.49
N PRO A 121 -8.59 21.52 2.95
CA PRO A 121 -7.73 20.56 2.27
C PRO A 121 -8.43 19.93 1.06
N GLY A 122 -7.66 19.62 0.02
CA GLY A 122 -8.10 18.76 -1.07
C GLY A 122 -8.12 17.27 -0.69
N ALA A 123 -8.25 16.43 -1.71
CA ALA A 123 -8.31 14.98 -1.60
C ALA A 123 -7.40 14.29 -2.64
N LEU A 124 -6.94 13.08 -2.32
CA LEU A 124 -6.28 12.21 -3.28
C LEU A 124 -7.31 11.64 -4.25
N VAL A 125 -6.86 11.41 -5.49
CA VAL A 125 -7.69 10.78 -6.54
C VAL A 125 -7.48 9.26 -6.53
N ALA A 126 -8.58 8.52 -6.68
CA ALA A 126 -8.57 7.07 -6.82
C ALA A 126 -7.84 6.63 -8.11
N MET A 127 -7.09 5.52 -8.06
CA MET A 127 -6.39 5.03 -9.26
C MET A 127 -7.35 4.47 -10.31
N GLY A 128 -7.13 4.76 -11.58
CA GLY A 128 -8.01 4.27 -12.65
C GLY A 128 -9.47 4.69 -12.45
N ASP A 129 -9.68 5.91 -11.93
CA ASP A 129 -10.97 6.55 -11.80
C ASP A 129 -11.96 5.73 -10.95
N HIS A 130 -13.15 5.45 -11.50
CA HIS A 130 -14.20 4.66 -10.87
C HIS A 130 -13.76 3.25 -10.46
N LYS A 131 -12.71 2.68 -11.07
CA LYS A 131 -12.22 1.34 -10.72
C LYS A 131 -11.52 1.33 -9.36
N GLY A 132 -10.57 2.24 -9.13
CA GLY A 132 -9.92 2.39 -7.84
C GLY A 132 -10.89 2.90 -6.77
N SER A 133 -11.82 3.77 -7.14
CA SER A 133 -12.87 4.21 -6.21
C SER A 133 -13.77 3.05 -5.78
N GLY A 134 -14.15 2.18 -6.72
CA GLY A 134 -14.89 0.96 -6.42
C GLY A 134 -14.08 0.01 -5.53
N LEU A 135 -12.78 -0.15 -5.78
CA LEU A 135 -11.90 -0.98 -4.96
C LEU A 135 -11.72 -0.42 -3.54
N ALA A 136 -11.62 0.91 -3.38
CA ALA A 136 -11.59 1.58 -2.08
C ALA A 136 -12.86 1.30 -1.27
N LEU A 137 -14.02 1.34 -1.93
CA LEU A 137 -15.30 0.98 -1.32
C LEU A 137 -15.35 -0.51 -0.94
N MET A 138 -14.86 -1.42 -1.79
CA MET A 138 -14.79 -2.84 -1.44
C MET A 138 -13.90 -3.07 -0.21
N CYS A 139 -12.84 -2.28 -0.03
CA CYS A 139 -12.00 -2.36 1.16
C CYS A 139 -12.72 -1.89 2.44
N GLU A 140 -13.56 -0.85 2.38
CA GLU A 140 -14.45 -0.49 3.51
C GLU A 140 -15.41 -1.63 3.84
N LEU A 141 -16.06 -2.20 2.81
CA LEU A 141 -17.10 -3.21 3.01
C LEU A 141 -16.52 -4.55 3.47
N LEU A 142 -15.45 -5.02 2.85
CA LEU A 142 -14.84 -6.32 3.17
C LEU A 142 -13.89 -6.22 4.37
N GLY A 143 -13.01 -5.22 4.36
CA GLY A 143 -11.98 -5.03 5.38
C GLY A 143 -12.53 -4.58 6.73
N ALA A 144 -13.68 -3.90 6.76
CA ALA A 144 -14.33 -3.48 8.00
C ALA A 144 -15.75 -4.00 8.16
N ALA A 145 -16.69 -3.59 7.31
CA ALA A 145 -18.12 -3.82 7.58
C ALA A 145 -18.47 -5.31 7.73
N LEU A 146 -17.95 -6.16 6.83
CA LEU A 146 -18.18 -7.61 6.83
C LEU A 146 -17.66 -8.28 8.11
N ILE A 147 -16.49 -7.85 8.59
CA ILE A 147 -15.91 -8.42 9.81
C ILE A 147 -16.44 -7.74 11.07
N GLY A 148 -17.28 -6.70 10.95
CA GLY A 148 -17.88 -5.94 12.05
C GLY A 148 -16.95 -4.89 12.66
N GLY A 149 -16.07 -4.28 11.85
CA GLY A 149 -15.23 -3.13 12.22
C GLY A 149 -15.84 -1.80 11.75
N PRO A 150 -15.33 -0.65 12.26
CA PRO A 150 -15.81 0.67 11.84
C PRO A 150 -15.41 0.99 10.39
N THR A 151 -16.37 1.50 9.63
CA THR A 151 -16.15 2.15 8.34
C THR A 151 -15.85 3.64 8.53
N THR A 152 -15.45 4.33 7.46
CA THR A 152 -15.26 5.79 7.49
C THR A 152 -16.47 6.58 8.02
N THR A 153 -17.71 6.09 7.81
CA THR A 153 -18.95 6.75 8.25
C THR A 153 -19.32 6.48 9.71
N SER A 154 -18.76 5.45 10.33
CA SER A 154 -19.08 5.02 11.69
C SER A 154 -17.92 5.20 12.67
N SER A 155 -16.72 5.48 12.16
CA SER A 155 -15.53 5.74 12.97
C SER A 155 -15.62 7.09 13.68
N ARG A 156 -15.04 7.15 14.88
CA ARG A 156 -14.72 8.42 15.53
C ARG A 156 -13.57 9.10 14.78
N LEU A 157 -13.56 10.43 14.80
CA LEU A 157 -12.50 11.27 14.24
C LEU A 157 -11.69 11.87 15.39
N ASP A 158 -10.81 11.08 15.97
CA ASP A 158 -9.94 11.48 17.09
C ASP A 158 -8.47 11.68 16.66
N GLY A 159 -8.19 11.57 15.36
CA GLY A 159 -6.86 11.69 14.79
C GLY A 159 -6.04 10.40 14.84
N SER A 160 -6.62 9.30 15.34
CA SER A 160 -5.97 7.99 15.30
C SER A 160 -5.87 7.46 13.86
N VAL A 161 -4.99 6.47 13.68
CA VAL A 161 -4.89 5.70 12.45
C VAL A 161 -5.21 4.25 12.79
N ILE A 162 -6.46 3.86 12.51
CA ILE A 162 -6.99 2.54 12.80
C ILE A 162 -7.18 1.78 11.51
N ASN A 163 -6.74 0.52 11.49
CA ASN A 163 -6.96 -0.41 10.41
C ASN A 163 -7.87 -1.55 10.83
N ASN A 164 -8.74 -1.93 9.92
CA ASN A 164 -9.41 -3.22 9.91
C ASN A 164 -8.95 -3.96 8.65
N MET A 165 -8.78 -5.28 8.75
CA MET A 165 -8.27 -6.10 7.66
C MET A 165 -9.02 -7.42 7.59
N LEU A 166 -9.52 -7.74 6.41
CA LEU A 166 -9.95 -9.09 6.06
C LEU A 166 -8.81 -9.78 5.30
N THR A 167 -8.39 -10.94 5.78
CA THR A 167 -7.46 -11.82 5.10
C THR A 167 -8.16 -13.10 4.67
N LEU A 168 -8.03 -13.46 3.40
CA LEU A 168 -8.36 -14.78 2.88
C LEU A 168 -7.06 -15.52 2.58
N ALA A 169 -6.90 -16.73 3.12
CA ALA A 169 -5.73 -17.57 2.92
C ALA A 169 -6.14 -18.89 2.26
N ILE A 170 -5.52 -19.22 1.14
CA ILE A 170 -5.86 -20.35 0.29
C ILE A 170 -4.64 -21.26 0.22
N ASP A 171 -4.82 -22.51 0.67
CA ASP A 171 -3.89 -23.59 0.39
C ASP A 171 -4.06 -23.99 -1.08
N PRO A 172 -3.06 -23.77 -1.96
CA PRO A 172 -3.20 -24.08 -3.36
C PRO A 172 -3.42 -25.58 -3.65
N GLY A 173 -2.91 -26.46 -2.78
CA GLY A 173 -3.14 -27.91 -2.87
C GLY A 173 -4.61 -28.31 -2.63
N SER A 174 -5.42 -27.41 -2.07
CA SER A 174 -6.85 -27.63 -1.84
C SER A 174 -7.74 -27.31 -3.05
N THR A 175 -7.20 -26.67 -4.10
CA THR A 175 -7.98 -26.23 -5.27
C THR A 175 -7.67 -26.99 -6.55
N SER A 176 -6.40 -27.34 -6.78
CA SER A 176 -5.92 -28.06 -7.96
C SER A 176 -4.70 -28.89 -7.58
N ASP A 177 -4.14 -29.64 -8.53
CA ASP A 177 -2.78 -30.16 -8.38
C ASP A 177 -1.83 -28.96 -8.15
N GLU A 178 -1.21 -28.91 -6.97
CA GLU A 178 -0.31 -27.84 -6.55
C GLU A 178 0.84 -27.67 -7.55
N SER A 179 1.36 -28.77 -8.08
CA SER A 179 2.45 -28.75 -9.05
C SER A 179 2.01 -28.08 -10.37
N ALA A 180 0.78 -28.37 -10.82
CA ALA A 180 0.21 -27.78 -12.01
C ALA A 180 -0.06 -26.28 -11.84
N LEU A 181 -0.60 -25.85 -10.70
CA LEU A 181 -0.83 -24.43 -10.45
C LEU A 181 0.49 -23.66 -10.51
N ARG A 182 1.51 -24.17 -9.83
CA ARG A 182 2.77 -23.45 -9.75
C ARG A 182 3.51 -23.44 -11.10
N ALA A 183 3.43 -24.51 -11.89
CA ALA A 183 3.96 -24.52 -13.27
C ALA A 183 3.25 -23.48 -14.15
N LEU A 184 1.92 -23.38 -14.06
CA LEU A 184 1.15 -22.35 -14.79
C LEU A 184 1.51 -20.93 -14.33
N ALA A 185 1.75 -20.73 -13.04
CA ALA A 185 2.20 -19.45 -12.51
C ALA A 185 3.59 -19.09 -13.06
N ASP A 186 4.54 -20.03 -13.01
CA ASP A 186 5.90 -19.84 -13.54
C ASP A 186 5.85 -19.49 -15.03
N ASP A 187 5.16 -20.29 -15.86
CA ASP A 187 4.99 -20.04 -17.29
C ASP A 187 4.41 -18.65 -17.59
N LEU A 188 3.38 -18.22 -16.84
CA LEU A 188 2.79 -16.90 -16.99
C LEU A 188 3.77 -15.80 -16.57
N THR A 189 4.46 -15.95 -15.44
CA THR A 189 5.45 -14.95 -15.00
C THR A 189 6.59 -14.81 -15.99
N ASP A 190 7.07 -15.92 -16.54
CA ASP A 190 8.08 -15.97 -17.58
C ASP A 190 7.61 -15.26 -18.85
N ALA A 191 6.37 -15.52 -19.29
CA ALA A 191 5.78 -14.85 -20.45
C ALA A 191 5.66 -13.33 -20.24
N VAL A 192 5.26 -12.88 -19.04
CA VAL A 192 5.21 -11.44 -18.71
C VAL A 192 6.61 -10.84 -18.75
N ARG A 193 7.61 -11.48 -18.13
CA ARG A 193 9.00 -11.00 -18.11
C ARG A 193 9.64 -10.94 -19.49
N ARG A 194 9.32 -11.89 -20.38
CA ARG A 194 9.81 -11.94 -21.78
C ARG A 194 9.01 -11.09 -22.75
N SER A 195 7.92 -10.47 -22.32
CA SER A 195 7.09 -9.63 -23.19
C SER A 195 7.90 -8.45 -23.72
N ALA A 196 7.69 -8.11 -25.01
CA ALA A 196 8.37 -6.99 -25.63
C ALA A 196 8.05 -5.69 -24.87
N THR A 197 9.08 -4.90 -24.58
CA THR A 197 8.90 -3.64 -23.89
C THR A 197 8.30 -2.59 -24.81
N ARG A 198 7.59 -1.62 -24.22
CA ARG A 198 7.20 -0.40 -24.93
C ARG A 198 8.43 0.50 -25.13
N SER A 199 8.35 1.43 -26.08
CA SER A 199 9.42 2.42 -26.31
C SER A 199 9.82 3.13 -25.01
N GLY A 200 11.12 3.24 -24.76
CA GLY A 200 11.68 3.87 -23.56
C GLY A 200 11.63 3.03 -22.28
N VAL A 201 11.17 1.77 -22.33
CA VAL A 201 11.13 0.86 -21.17
C VAL A 201 12.18 -0.23 -21.33
N SER A 202 13.05 -0.39 -20.33
CA SER A 202 14.16 -1.36 -20.36
C SER A 202 13.76 -2.78 -19.99
N SER A 203 12.73 -2.96 -19.17
CA SER A 203 12.24 -4.28 -18.73
C SER A 203 10.78 -4.21 -18.28
N VAL A 204 10.07 -5.33 -18.38
CA VAL A 204 8.73 -5.52 -17.78
C VAL A 204 8.91 -5.98 -16.35
N LEU A 205 8.23 -5.32 -15.41
CA LEU A 205 8.31 -5.61 -13.99
C LEU A 205 7.10 -6.43 -13.52
N MET A 206 7.36 -7.37 -12.63
CA MET A 206 6.34 -8.12 -11.88
C MET A 206 6.01 -7.40 -10.56
N PRO A 207 4.79 -7.58 -10.02
CA PRO A 207 4.47 -7.15 -8.65
C PRO A 207 5.48 -7.73 -7.65
N GLY A 208 6.12 -6.85 -6.88
CA GLY A 208 7.19 -7.17 -5.93
C GLY A 208 8.61 -6.98 -6.48
N ASP A 209 8.82 -6.81 -7.79
CA ASP A 209 10.16 -6.56 -8.35
C ASP A 209 10.79 -5.25 -7.81
N PRO A 210 10.07 -4.11 -7.79
CA PRO A 210 10.62 -2.87 -7.24
C PRO A 210 11.02 -3.02 -5.77
N GLU A 211 10.20 -3.68 -4.97
CA GLU A 211 10.43 -3.91 -3.54
C GLU A 211 11.65 -4.82 -3.31
N ARG A 212 11.84 -5.85 -4.13
CA ARG A 212 13.03 -6.71 -4.09
C ARG A 212 14.29 -5.96 -4.44
N ALA A 213 14.28 -5.21 -5.55
CA ALA A 213 15.41 -4.40 -5.96
C ALA A 213 15.79 -3.39 -4.86
N ALA A 214 14.79 -2.73 -4.25
CA ALA A 214 15.00 -1.81 -3.15
C ALA A 214 15.55 -2.51 -1.89
N ARG A 215 15.07 -3.70 -1.55
CA ARG A 215 15.57 -4.50 -0.41
C ARG A 215 17.04 -4.87 -0.59
N ILE A 216 17.44 -5.30 -1.79
CA ILE A 216 18.84 -5.62 -2.11
C ILE A 216 19.71 -4.36 -2.04
N ALA A 217 19.28 -3.27 -2.72
CA ALA A 217 20.04 -2.03 -2.77
C ALA A 217 20.23 -1.37 -1.39
N ARG A 218 19.30 -1.63 -0.45
CA ARG A 218 19.28 -1.03 0.90
C ARG A 218 19.59 -2.04 2.01
N ALA A 219 20.13 -3.21 1.66
CA ALA A 219 20.41 -4.26 2.63
C ALA A 219 21.48 -3.83 3.67
N ALA A 220 22.45 -3.03 3.24
CA ALA A 220 23.51 -2.51 4.11
C ALA A 220 23.14 -1.20 4.82
N ALA A 221 22.31 -0.35 4.19
CA ALA A 221 21.91 0.94 4.74
C ALA A 221 20.60 1.44 4.10
N VAL A 222 19.80 2.17 4.89
CA VAL A 222 18.57 2.82 4.42
C VAL A 222 18.78 4.34 4.42
N PRO A 223 18.61 5.02 3.27
CA PRO A 223 18.75 6.47 3.21
C PRO A 223 17.60 7.15 3.96
N LEU A 224 17.92 8.12 4.80
CA LEU A 224 16.98 8.99 5.50
C LEU A 224 17.33 10.44 5.21
N ASP A 225 16.32 11.28 4.96
CA ASP A 225 16.53 12.72 4.83
C ASP A 225 16.73 13.38 6.20
N GLU A 226 17.39 14.55 6.20
CA GLU A 226 17.69 15.30 7.42
C GLU A 226 16.44 15.64 8.24
N GLY A 227 15.31 15.91 7.57
CA GLY A 227 14.03 16.22 8.23
C GLY A 227 13.48 15.02 9.00
N THR A 228 13.51 13.83 8.39
CA THR A 228 13.13 12.58 9.06
C THR A 228 14.05 12.28 10.25
N VAL A 229 15.36 12.46 10.10
CA VAL A 229 16.34 12.27 11.19
C VAL A 229 16.05 13.21 12.37
N ALA A 230 15.79 14.49 12.11
CA ALA A 230 15.45 15.46 13.15
C ALA A 230 14.15 15.09 13.89
N GLN A 231 13.14 14.61 13.17
CA GLN A 231 11.88 14.15 13.76
C GLN A 231 12.07 12.91 14.65
N LEU A 232 12.90 11.95 14.22
CA LEU A 232 13.22 10.76 15.02
C LEU A 232 13.96 11.14 16.30
N ALA A 233 14.95 12.03 16.23
CA ALA A 233 15.68 12.51 17.40
C ALA A 233 14.75 13.25 18.38
N SER A 234 13.85 14.09 17.88
CA SER A 234 12.85 14.77 18.70
C SER A 234 11.90 13.79 19.38
N ALA A 235 11.45 12.74 18.67
CA ALA A 235 10.58 11.71 19.23
C ALA A 235 11.30 10.88 20.31
N ALA A 236 12.56 10.51 20.09
CA ALA A 236 13.39 9.80 21.07
C ALA A 236 13.55 10.63 22.36
N SER A 237 13.86 11.93 22.23
CA SER A 237 13.97 12.84 23.36
C SER A 237 12.64 12.96 24.13
N ALA A 238 11.51 13.10 23.43
CA ALA A 238 10.20 13.18 24.06
C ALA A 238 9.81 11.88 24.78
N ALA A 239 10.30 10.72 24.30
CA ALA A 239 10.11 9.42 24.93
C ALA A 239 11.10 9.11 26.07
N GLY A 240 12.08 9.99 26.31
CA GLY A 240 13.12 9.79 27.32
C GLY A 240 14.17 8.74 26.92
N ALA A 241 14.35 8.48 25.63
CA ALA A 241 15.41 7.61 25.12
C ALA A 241 16.71 8.39 24.89
N ASP A 242 17.85 7.84 25.30
CA ASP A 242 19.17 8.40 25.00
C ASP A 242 19.41 8.37 23.48
N SER A 243 19.61 9.55 22.89
CA SER A 243 19.56 9.81 21.46
C SER A 243 20.83 9.37 20.70
N ALA A 244 21.35 8.18 20.96
CA ALA A 244 22.45 7.62 20.17
C ALA A 244 21.90 6.97 18.89
N LEU A 245 21.32 7.78 17.99
CA LEU A 245 21.13 7.33 16.62
C LEU A 245 22.51 7.32 15.94
N GLU A 246 23.08 6.13 15.77
CA GLU A 246 24.32 5.95 15.01
C GLU A 246 23.99 5.99 13.51
N PHE A 247 24.44 7.05 12.84
CA PHE A 247 24.34 7.18 11.38
C PHE A 247 25.67 6.76 10.76
N LEU A 248 25.59 5.89 9.74
CA LEU A 248 26.74 5.63 8.87
C LEU A 248 27.06 6.92 8.10
N ALA A 249 28.35 7.27 8.01
CA ALA A 249 28.78 8.39 7.18
C ALA A 249 28.35 8.16 5.70
N PRO A 250 28.02 9.23 4.96
CA PRO A 250 27.53 9.14 3.59
C PRO A 250 28.52 8.48 2.61
#